data_AF-D9PJQ7-F1
#
_entry.id   AF-D9PJQ7-F1
#
_cell.length_a   1.000
_cell.length_b   1.000
_cell.length_c   1.000
_cell.angle_alpha   90.00
_cell.angle_beta   90.00
_cell.angle_gamma   90.00
#
_symmetry.space_group_name_H-M   'P 1'
#
loop_
_entity.id
_entity.type
_entity.pdbx_description
1 polymer ?
#
loop_
_entity_poly.entity_id
_entity_poly.type
_entity_poly.pdbx_seq_one_letter_code
_entity_poly.pdbx_strand_id
1 'polypeptide(L)' 'LIIEGKVIVELKTVKEFDDSHLAQLRSYLKATGLKVGLLLNFAKATLKIKRIVN' A
#
# COMPACT_ATOMS: atom_id res chain seq x y z
N LEU A 1 0.07 6.96 -4.71
CA LEU A 1 1.07 8.04 -4.74
C LEU A 1 2.46 7.42 -4.84
N ILE A 2 3.34 7.97 -5.68
CA ILE A 2 4.75 7.54 -5.72
C ILE A 2 5.58 8.68 -5.11
N ILE A 3 6.35 8.36 -4.07
CA ILE A 3 7.17 9.32 -3.35
C ILE A 3 8.61 9.18 -3.79
N GLU A 4 9.19 10.27 -4.32
CA GLU A 4 10.57 10.35 -4.83
C GLU A 4 10.96 9.25 -5.83
N GLY A 5 10.00 8.62 -6.51
CA GLY A 5 10.29 7.46 -7.36
C GLY A 5 10.85 6.25 -6.60
N LYS A 6 10.58 6.12 -5.29
CA LYS A 6 11.13 5.06 -4.42
C LYS A 6 10.05 4.22 -3.72
N VAL A 7 8.94 4.85 -3.32
CA VAL A 7 7.92 4.22 -2.48
C VAL A 7 6.53 4.45 -3.06
N ILE A 8 5.72 3.40 -3.13
CA ILE A 8 4.29 3.50 -3.43
C ILE A 8 3.50 3.64 -2.13
N VAL A 9 2.61 4.62 -2.04
CA VAL A 9 1.69 4.82 -0.92
C VAL A 9 0.25 4.77 -1.43
N GLU A 10 -0.56 3.91 -0.81
CA GLU A 10 -2.00 3.77 -1.05
C GLU A 10 -2.79 4.07 0.22
N LEU A 11 -3.80 4.93 0.10
CA LEU A 11 -4.72 5.26 1.17
C LEU A 11 -6.00 4.43 1.02
N LYS A 12 -6.55 3.94 2.13
CA LYS A 12 -7.80 3.17 2.17
C LYS A 12 -8.67 3.63 3.33
N THR A 13 -9.98 3.40 3.20
CA THR A 13 -10.97 3.55 4.27
C THR A 13 -11.81 2.28 4.31
N VAL A 14 -11.21 1.20 4.81
CA VAL A 14 -11.79 -0.14 4.81
C VAL A 14 -11.80 -0.72 6.23
N LYS A 15 -12.70 -1.67 6.53
CA LYS A 15 -12.76 -2.28 7.87
C LYS A 15 -11.43 -2.94 8.26
N GLU A 16 -10.86 -3.71 7.34
CA GLU A 16 -9.54 -4.34 7.41
C GLU A 16 -8.95 -4.42 6.00
N PHE A 17 -7.63 -4.61 5.89
CA PHE A 17 -7.02 -4.98 4.63
C PHE A 17 -7.34 -6.44 4.29
N ASP A 18 -7.56 -6.71 3.02
CA ASP A 18 -7.70 -8.05 2.46
C ASP A 18 -6.65 -8.32 1.38
N ASP A 19 -6.66 -9.54 0.82
CA ASP A 19 -5.69 -9.98 -0.18
C ASP A 19 -5.79 -9.21 -1.49
N SER A 20 -6.96 -8.64 -1.82
CA SER A 20 -7.11 -7.83 -3.03
C SER A 20 -6.28 -6.54 -2.95
N HIS A 21 -6.25 -5.90 -1.78
CA HIS A 21 -5.44 -4.72 -1.53
C HIS A 21 -3.94 -5.01 -1.64
N LEU A 22 -3.51 -6.19 -1.16
CA LEU A 22 -2.12 -6.64 -1.26
C LEU A 22 -1.74 -6.95 -2.71
N ALA A 23 -2.60 -7.67 -3.43
CA ALA A 23 -2.38 -8.04 -4.82
C ALA A 23 -2.30 -6.81 -5.73
N GLN A 24 -3.14 -5.80 -5.49
CA GLN A 24 -3.10 -4.51 -6.17
C GLN A 24 -1.74 -3.83 -5.97
N LEU A 25 -1.33 -3.63 -4.71
CA LEU A 25 -0.06 -2.96 -4.42
C LEU A 25 1.15 -3.75 -4.97
N ARG A 26 1.14 -5.08 -4.89
CA ARG A 26 2.18 -5.93 -5.51
C ARG A 26 2.24 -5.77 -7.03
N SER A 27 1.09 -5.69 -7.69
CA SER A 27 1.03 -5.46 -9.13
C SER A 27 1.67 -4.12 -9.50
N TYR A 28 1.42 -3.06 -8.72
CA TYR A 28 2.06 -1.77 -8.94
C TYR A 28 3.56 -1.77 -8.65
N LEU A 29 4.01 -2.45 -7.59
CA LEU A 29 5.45 -2.62 -7.32
C LEU A 29 6.16 -3.29 -8.49
N LYS A 30 5.56 -4.36 -9.04
CA LYS A 30 6.08 -5.06 -10.22
C LYS A 30 6.09 -4.17 -11.46
N ALA A 31 5.00 -3.44 -11.73
CA ALA A 31 4.87 -2.59 -12.92
C ALA A 31 5.82 -1.39 -12.90
N THR A 32 6.12 -0.86 -11.72
CA THR A 32 6.99 0.32 -11.54
C THR A 32 8.45 -0.03 -11.28
N GLY A 33 8.76 -1.31 -11.01
CA GLY A 33 10.09 -1.75 -10.58
C GLY A 33 10.45 -1.32 -9.15
N LEU A 34 9.52 -0.70 -8.41
CA LEU A 34 9.73 -0.26 -7.04
C LEU A 34 9.63 -1.44 -6.06
N LYS A 35 10.39 -1.36 -4.96
CA LYS A 35 10.49 -2.46 -3.99
C LYS A 35 9.63 -2.26 -2.76
N VAL A 36 9.22 -1.03 -2.45
CA VAL A 36 8.54 -0.70 -1.20
C VAL A 36 7.18 -0.09 -1.46
N GLY A 37 6.17 -0.70 -0.85
CA GLY A 37 4.79 -0.20 -0.84
C GLY A 37 4.25 -0.04 0.58
N LEU A 38 3.41 0.97 0.78
CA LEU A 38 2.70 1.24 2.04
C LEU A 38 1.19 1.32 1.79
N LEU A 39 0.43 0.51 2.52
CA LEU A 39 -1.01 0.67 2.66
C LEU A 39 -1.30 1.40 3.97
N LEU A 40 -2.07 2.48 3.89
CA LEU A 40 -2.47 3.32 5.01
C LEU A 40 -3.99 3.34 5.11
N ASN A 41 -4.55 2.82 6.20
CA ASN A 41 -5.99 2.73 6.41
C ASN A 41 -6.47 3.69 7.51
N PHE A 42 -7.35 4.60 7.12
CA PHE A 42 -7.91 5.68 7.94
C PHE A 42 -9.34 5.42 8.43
N ALA A 43 -9.88 4.21 8.23
CA ALA A 43 -11.25 3.88 8.67
C ALA A 43 -11.44 3.81 10.19
N LYS A 44 -10.35 3.80 10.97
CA LYS A 44 -10.36 3.71 12.43
C LYS A 44 -9.69 4.94 13.03
N ALA A 45 -9.96 5.20 14.31
CA ALA A 45 -9.34 6.29 15.06
C ALA A 45 -7.81 6.23 15.06
N THR A 46 -7.23 5.03 14.91
CA THR A 46 -5.79 4.83 14.75
C THR A 46 -5.45 4.42 13.33
N LEU A 47 -4.42 5.06 12.77
CA LEU A 47 -3.91 4.73 11.44
C LEU A 47 -3.37 3.29 11.42
N LYS A 48 -3.92 2.46 10.54
CA LYS A 48 -3.39 1.12 10.29
C LYS A 48 -2.46 1.15 9.10
N ILE A 49 -1.24 0.64 9.29
CA ILE A 49 -0.18 0.67 8.28
C ILE A 49 0.21 -0.76 7.94
N LYS A 50 0.33 -1.08 6.65
CA LYS A 50 0.92 -2.34 6.18
C LYS A 50 2.00 -2.05 5.15
N ARG A 51 3.23 -2.49 5.45
CA ARG A 51 4.38 -2.39 4.55
C ARG A 51 4.52 -3.67 3.73
N ILE A 52 4.75 -3.52 2.44
CA ILE A 52 5.05 -4.62 1.51
C ILE A 52 6.44 -4.39 0.93
N VAL A 53 7.22 -5.47 0.85
CA VAL A 53 8.51 -5.50 0.17
C VAL A 53 8.47 -6.58 -0.91
N ASN A 54 8.92 -6.23 -2.11
CA ASN A 54 9.04 -7.13 -3.27
C ASN A 54 10.50 -7.40 -3.61
#